data_AF-A0A2E1QPD9-F1
#
_entry.id   AF-A0A2E1QPD9-F1
#
_cell.length_a   1.000
_cell.length_b   1.000
_cell.length_c   1.000
_cell.angle_alpha   90.00
_cell.angle_beta   90.00
_cell.angle_gamma   90.00
#
_symmetry.space_group_name_H-M   'P 1'
#
loop_
_entity.id
_entity.type
_entity.pdbx_description
1 polymer ?
#
loop_
_entity_poly.entity_id
_entity_poly.type
_entity_poly.pdbx_seq_one_letter_code
_entity_poly.pdbx_strand_id
1 'polypeptide(L)'
;MSKKKFLELGRSCVLQTYRKKSTIELLWQGVWKYIQENDFDVMIGCASFQSNDPSEIALPLSFLYHYCMAPDEWMVSALPSRYTDMNLIEKENINTKDALKMLPPLIKGYLRLGAYIGDGAVIDKQFGTIDVFVILPKDKIEKRFVDKFTI
;
A
#
# COMPACT_ATOMS: atom_id res chain seq x y z
N MET A 1 13.79 -23.12 4.50
CA MET A 1 13.56 -21.73 4.04
C MET A 1 14.33 -20.79 4.96
N SER A 2 15.08 -19.85 4.40
CA SER A 2 15.68 -18.77 5.20
C SER A 2 14.58 -17.94 5.85
N LYS A 3 14.76 -17.53 7.11
CA LYS A 3 13.80 -16.69 7.84
C LYS A 3 13.86 -15.27 7.26
N LYS A 4 12.77 -14.81 6.63
CA LYS A 4 12.68 -13.44 6.11
C LYS A 4 12.57 -12.43 7.25
N LYS A 5 13.24 -11.29 7.11
CA LYS A 5 13.13 -10.14 8.04
C LYS A 5 12.08 -9.15 7.55
N PHE A 6 11.06 -8.94 8.37
CA PHE A 6 9.96 -8.01 8.08
C PHE A 6 10.19 -6.67 8.78
N LEU A 7 9.88 -5.58 8.07
CA LEU A 7 9.85 -4.22 8.58
C LEU A 7 8.43 -3.66 8.46
N GLU A 8 7.78 -3.41 9.59
CA GLU A 8 6.51 -2.69 9.60
C GLU A 8 6.76 -1.18 9.52
N LEU A 9 6.15 -0.52 8.53
CA LEU A 9 6.18 0.91 8.34
C LEU A 9 4.78 1.49 8.60
N GLY A 10 4.69 2.50 9.45
CA GLY A 10 3.42 3.11 9.79
C GLY A 10 3.57 4.48 10.44
N ARG A 11 2.42 5.14 10.64
CA ARG A 11 2.31 6.45 11.32
C ARG A 11 3.17 7.56 10.70
N SER A 12 3.49 7.45 9.41
CA SER A 12 4.17 8.51 8.66
C SER A 12 3.32 9.78 8.66
N CYS A 13 3.85 10.87 9.22
CA CYS A 13 3.18 12.15 9.28
C CYS A 13 4.09 13.24 8.72
N VAL A 14 3.52 14.08 7.85
CA VAL A 14 4.21 15.24 7.28
C VAL A 14 3.38 16.48 7.59
N LEU A 15 4.01 17.44 8.27
CA LEU A 15 3.42 18.74 8.55
C LEU A 15 2.96 19.40 7.24
N GLN A 16 1.77 20.01 7.25
CA GLN A 16 1.07 20.44 6.04
C GLN A 16 1.93 21.30 5.09
N THR A 17 2.73 22.22 5.62
CA THR A 17 3.62 23.10 4.86
C THR A 17 4.75 22.37 4.12
N TYR A 18 5.03 21.12 4.52
CA TYR A 18 6.08 20.26 3.95
C TYR A 18 5.51 19.08 3.14
N ARG A 19 4.20 19.02 2.86
CA ARG A 19 3.59 17.95 2.04
C ARG A 19 3.91 18.11 0.55
N LYS A 20 5.18 17.93 0.21
CA LYS A 20 5.74 18.03 -1.14
C LYS A 20 6.37 16.70 -1.54
N LYS A 21 6.52 16.48 -2.85
CA LYS A 21 7.14 15.26 -3.40
C LYS A 21 8.53 14.99 -2.80
N SER A 22 9.34 16.03 -2.67
CA SER A 22 10.70 15.95 -2.11
C SER A 22 10.73 15.41 -0.69
N THR A 23 9.72 15.72 0.13
CA THR A 23 9.65 15.22 1.51
C THR A 23 9.42 13.72 1.56
N ILE A 24 8.53 13.20 0.68
CA ILE A 24 8.31 11.75 0.57
C ILE A 24 9.56 11.05 0.02
N GLU A 25 10.26 11.66 -0.93
CA GLU A 25 11.52 11.13 -1.47
C GLU A 25 12.60 11.04 -0.37
N LEU A 26 12.76 12.07 0.46
CA LEU A 26 13.68 12.06 1.61
C LEU A 26 13.32 10.99 2.65
N LEU A 27 12.02 10.84 2.97
CA LEU A 27 11.56 9.79 3.88
C LEU A 27 11.91 8.40 3.33
N TRP A 28 11.69 8.18 2.03
CA TRP A 28 12.04 6.92 1.37
C TRP A 28 13.54 6.67 1.30
N GLN A 29 14.37 7.69 1.12
CA GLN A 29 15.83 7.55 1.23
C GLN A 29 16.25 7.06 2.61
N GLY A 30 15.67 7.62 3.68
CA GLY A 30 15.91 7.17 5.05
C GLY A 30 15.47 5.73 5.30
N VAL A 31 14.25 5.38 4.85
CA VAL A 31 13.71 4.02 4.94
C VAL A 31 14.60 3.04 4.15
N TRP A 32 15.01 3.40 2.94
CA TRP A 32 15.86 2.56 2.10
C TRP A 32 17.21 2.31 2.75
N LYS A 33 17.86 3.35 3.27
CA LYS A 33 19.10 3.22 4.03
C LYS A 33 18.93 2.26 5.22
N TYR A 34 17.86 2.41 5.98
CA TYR A 34 17.57 1.54 7.12
C TYR A 34 17.34 0.07 6.72
N ILE A 35 16.67 -0.15 5.58
CA ILE A 35 16.46 -1.50 5.00
C ILE A 35 17.78 -2.15 4.65
N GLN A 36 18.70 -1.41 4.02
CA GLN A 36 20.02 -1.93 3.63
C GLN A 36 20.89 -2.23 4.84
N GLU A 37 20.96 -1.32 5.82
CA GLU A 37 21.80 -1.48 7.01
C GLU A 37 21.40 -2.66 7.91
N ASN A 38 20.14 -3.10 7.84
CA ASN A 38 19.59 -4.14 8.71
C ASN A 38 19.21 -5.43 7.96
N ASP A 39 19.45 -5.47 6.65
CA ASP A 39 19.09 -6.56 5.74
C ASP A 39 17.60 -6.97 5.81
N PHE A 40 16.69 -6.00 5.84
CA PHE A 40 15.26 -6.31 5.77
C PHE A 40 14.88 -6.85 4.38
N ASP A 41 13.98 -7.83 4.34
CA ASP A 41 13.57 -8.51 3.10
C ASP A 41 12.22 -8.04 2.60
N VAL A 42 11.35 -7.59 3.50
CA VAL A 42 9.95 -7.26 3.20
C VAL A 42 9.53 -6.08 4.06
N MET A 43 8.86 -5.10 3.45
CA MET A 43 8.14 -4.06 4.19
C MET A 43 6.65 -4.37 4.19
N ILE A 44 6.00 -4.11 5.32
CA ILE A 44 4.55 -4.24 5.49
C ILE A 44 3.98 -2.99 6.15
N GLY A 45 2.68 -2.78 6.01
CA GLY A 45 1.96 -1.72 6.70
C GLY A 45 0.54 -1.59 6.17
N CYS A 46 -0.13 -0.52 6.59
CA CYS A 46 -1.44 -0.17 6.07
C CYS A 46 -1.36 1.13 5.27
N ALA A 47 -2.19 1.23 4.25
CA ALA A 47 -2.42 2.46 3.52
C ALA A 47 -3.91 2.77 3.47
N SER A 48 -4.24 4.05 3.55
CA SER A 48 -5.61 4.47 3.87
C SER A 48 -6.24 5.27 2.74
N PHE A 49 -7.53 5.03 2.53
CA PHE A 49 -8.45 5.92 1.84
C PHE A 49 -9.13 6.82 2.86
N GLN A 50 -9.32 8.10 2.52
CA GLN A 50 -10.08 9.03 3.37
C GLN A 50 -11.58 8.85 3.08
N SER A 51 -12.20 7.84 3.66
CA SER A 51 -13.63 7.57 3.64
C SER A 51 -13.99 6.61 4.77
N ASN A 52 -15.25 6.60 5.18
CA ASN A 52 -15.82 5.60 6.11
C ASN A 52 -16.83 4.67 5.45
N ASP A 53 -17.11 4.87 4.16
CA ASP A 53 -18.11 4.13 3.41
C ASP A 53 -17.45 3.47 2.19
N PRO A 54 -17.34 2.13 2.17
CA PRO A 54 -16.76 1.39 1.06
C PRO A 54 -17.43 1.68 -0.29
N SER A 55 -18.70 2.06 -0.30
CA SER A 55 -19.42 2.39 -1.53
C SER A 55 -18.90 3.67 -2.21
N GLU A 56 -18.43 4.66 -1.44
CA GLU A 56 -17.81 5.90 -1.96
C GLU A 56 -16.50 5.63 -2.70
N ILE A 57 -15.82 4.53 -2.33
CA ILE A 57 -14.53 4.10 -2.87
C ILE A 57 -14.60 2.72 -3.53
N ALA A 58 -15.78 2.32 -4.00
CA ALA A 58 -16.00 0.98 -4.56
C ALA A 58 -15.10 0.69 -5.77
N LEU A 59 -14.94 1.68 -6.65
CA LEU A 59 -14.09 1.56 -7.84
C LEU A 59 -12.61 1.30 -7.49
N PRO A 60 -11.94 2.14 -6.68
CA PRO A 60 -10.56 1.85 -6.32
C PRO A 60 -10.40 0.59 -5.45
N LEU A 61 -11.33 0.24 -4.56
CA LEU A 61 -11.25 -1.02 -3.79
C LEU A 61 -11.32 -2.24 -4.72
N SER A 62 -12.28 -2.27 -5.64
CA SER A 62 -12.44 -3.37 -6.60
C SER A 62 -11.25 -3.46 -7.54
N PHE A 63 -10.66 -2.31 -7.92
CA PHE A 63 -9.41 -2.30 -8.68
C PHE A 63 -8.26 -2.95 -7.91
N LEU A 64 -8.08 -2.64 -6.62
CA LEU A 64 -7.03 -3.29 -5.82
C LEU A 64 -7.27 -4.79 -5.69
N TYR A 65 -8.52 -5.21 -5.49
CA TYR A 65 -8.89 -6.63 -5.43
C TYR A 65 -8.58 -7.36 -6.75
N HIS A 66 -9.03 -6.84 -7.90
CA HIS A 66 -8.90 -7.56 -9.16
C HIS A 66 -7.50 -7.51 -9.79
N TYR A 67 -6.67 -6.52 -9.44
CA TYR A 67 -5.43 -6.22 -10.15
C TYR A 67 -4.18 -6.10 -9.26
N CYS A 68 -4.32 -6.05 -7.93
CA CYS A 68 -3.20 -5.76 -7.03
C CYS A 68 -3.05 -6.76 -5.86
N MET A 69 -3.91 -7.78 -5.78
CA MET A 69 -3.83 -8.82 -4.75
C MET A 69 -2.46 -9.46 -4.69
N ALA A 70 -2.03 -9.78 -3.47
CA ALA A 70 -0.85 -10.58 -3.21
C ALA A 70 -0.99 -11.99 -3.81
N PRO A 71 0.10 -12.60 -4.30
CA PRO A 71 0.11 -14.03 -4.58
C PRO A 71 0.08 -14.83 -3.27
N ASP A 72 -0.22 -16.14 -3.35
CA ASP A 72 -0.38 -17.03 -2.18
C ASP A 72 0.74 -16.93 -1.14
N GLU A 73 1.99 -16.76 -1.57
CA GLU A 73 3.15 -16.62 -0.65
C GLU A 73 3.04 -15.40 0.29
N TRP A 74 2.35 -14.35 -0.15
CA TRP A 74 2.24 -13.07 0.52
C TRP A 74 0.82 -12.74 0.96
N MET A 75 -0.12 -13.65 0.72
CA MET A 75 -1.54 -13.42 0.97
C MET A 75 -1.81 -13.30 2.47
N VAL A 76 -2.48 -12.21 2.84
CA VAL A 76 -2.97 -11.95 4.19
C VAL A 76 -4.38 -11.40 4.05
N SER A 77 -5.31 -11.91 4.86
CA SER A 77 -6.68 -11.38 4.94
C SER A 77 -6.88 -10.55 6.20
N ALA A 78 -7.71 -9.52 6.10
CA ALA A 78 -8.22 -8.82 7.27
C ALA A 78 -8.92 -9.79 8.23
N LEU A 79 -8.88 -9.49 9.53
CA LEU A 79 -9.55 -10.32 10.53
C LEU A 79 -11.06 -10.40 10.26
N PRO A 80 -11.72 -11.57 10.44
CA PRO A 80 -13.13 -11.74 10.10
C PRO A 80 -14.08 -10.69 10.71
N SER A 81 -13.82 -10.25 11.94
CA SER A 81 -14.65 -9.25 12.62
C SER A 81 -14.50 -7.81 12.10
N ARG A 82 -13.50 -7.56 11.26
CA ARG A 82 -13.19 -6.25 10.66
C ARG A 82 -13.17 -6.28 9.15
N TYR A 83 -13.39 -7.45 8.56
CA TYR A 83 -13.32 -7.66 7.13
C TYR A 83 -14.40 -6.85 6.41
N THR A 84 -13.96 -6.09 5.42
CA THR A 84 -14.83 -5.40 4.47
C THR A 84 -14.47 -5.89 3.08
N ASP A 85 -15.46 -6.42 2.36
CA ASP A 85 -15.25 -6.88 0.99
C ASP A 85 -14.77 -5.73 0.10
N MET A 86 -13.76 -6.02 -0.71
CA MET A 86 -13.21 -5.10 -1.70
C MET A 86 -13.79 -5.33 -3.09
N ASN A 87 -14.36 -6.52 -3.36
CA ASN A 87 -14.93 -6.90 -4.65
C ASN A 87 -16.36 -6.35 -4.83
N LEU A 88 -16.49 -5.03 -4.88
CA LEU A 88 -17.77 -4.34 -4.96
C LEU A 88 -18.27 -4.13 -6.40
N ILE A 89 -17.37 -4.26 -7.37
CA ILE A 89 -17.61 -4.11 -8.80
C ILE A 89 -16.97 -5.27 -9.55
N GLU A 90 -17.76 -5.91 -10.42
CA GLU A 90 -17.29 -6.96 -11.32
C GLU A 90 -16.12 -6.48 -12.19
N LYS A 91 -15.15 -7.36 -12.42
CA LYS A 91 -13.87 -7.03 -13.05
C LYS A 91 -14.03 -6.34 -14.42
N GLU A 92 -15.00 -6.79 -15.20
CA GLU A 92 -15.29 -6.33 -16.57
C GLU A 92 -15.82 -4.89 -16.58
N ASN A 93 -16.40 -4.43 -15.46
CA ASN A 93 -16.97 -3.10 -15.32
C ASN A 93 -15.96 -2.07 -14.76
N ILE A 94 -14.72 -2.48 -14.49
CA ILE A 94 -13.69 -1.61 -13.92
C ILE A 94 -12.95 -0.85 -15.02
N ASN A 95 -13.15 0.47 -15.07
CA ASN A 95 -12.26 1.35 -15.80
C ASN A 95 -10.98 1.59 -14.97
N THR A 96 -9.90 0.90 -15.34
CA THR A 96 -8.61 0.97 -14.62
C THR A 96 -8.00 2.36 -14.60
N LYS A 97 -8.22 3.19 -15.63
CA LYS A 97 -7.68 4.56 -15.67
C LYS A 97 -8.35 5.44 -14.63
N ASP A 98 -9.67 5.31 -14.46
CA ASP A 98 -10.40 6.11 -13.48
C ASP A 98 -10.14 5.62 -12.05
N ALA A 99 -10.05 4.29 -11.85
CA ALA A 99 -9.61 3.73 -10.57
C ALA A 99 -8.23 4.26 -10.13
N LEU A 100 -7.24 4.26 -11.03
CA LEU A 100 -5.90 4.80 -10.75
C LEU A 100 -5.93 6.30 -10.40
N LYS A 101 -6.82 7.11 -10.99
CA LYS A 101 -6.98 8.52 -10.62
C LYS A 101 -7.48 8.66 -9.18
N MET A 102 -8.45 7.82 -8.79
CA MET A 102 -9.06 7.82 -7.46
C MET A 102 -8.15 7.29 -6.35
N LEU A 103 -7.16 6.45 -6.67
CA LEU A 103 -6.23 5.94 -5.66
C LEU A 103 -5.50 7.09 -4.93
N PRO A 104 -5.33 7.01 -3.59
CA PRO A 104 -4.45 7.88 -2.83
C PRO A 104 -3.02 7.90 -3.42
N PRO A 105 -2.32 9.05 -3.42
CA PRO A 105 -0.96 9.14 -3.94
C PRO A 105 0.03 8.15 -3.33
N LEU A 106 -0.12 7.83 -2.04
CA LEU A 106 0.73 6.85 -1.36
C LEU A 106 0.50 5.43 -1.87
N ILE A 107 -0.77 4.99 -1.97
CA ILE A 107 -1.11 3.67 -2.52
C ILE A 107 -0.56 3.53 -3.95
N LYS A 108 -0.75 4.54 -4.80
CA LYS A 108 -0.12 4.58 -6.14
C LYS A 108 1.39 4.44 -6.10
N GLY A 109 2.04 5.10 -5.14
CA GLY A 109 3.47 5.03 -4.93
C GLY A 109 3.93 3.60 -4.62
N TYR A 110 3.25 2.94 -3.69
CA TYR A 110 3.59 1.57 -3.28
C TYR A 110 3.38 0.57 -4.42
N LEU A 111 2.26 0.64 -5.14
CA LEU A 111 2.02 -0.21 -6.31
C LEU A 111 3.09 -0.02 -7.39
N ARG A 112 3.55 1.22 -7.62
CA ARG A 112 4.66 1.50 -8.56
C ARG A 112 5.99 0.90 -8.12
N LEU A 113 6.19 0.71 -6.81
CA LEU A 113 7.37 0.03 -6.28
C LEU A 113 7.27 -1.50 -6.38
N GLY A 114 6.11 -2.05 -6.77
CA GLY A 114 5.88 -3.49 -6.82
C GLY A 114 5.19 -4.06 -5.58
N ALA A 115 4.53 -3.22 -4.78
CA ALA A 115 3.76 -3.68 -3.63
C ALA A 115 2.50 -4.44 -4.07
N TYR A 116 2.07 -5.36 -3.23
CA TYR A 116 0.81 -6.06 -3.31
C TYR A 116 -0.15 -5.63 -2.20
N ILE A 117 -1.43 -5.95 -2.38
CA ILE A 117 -2.52 -5.65 -1.46
C ILE A 117 -3.05 -6.96 -0.85
N GLY A 118 -3.32 -6.95 0.45
CA GLY A 118 -3.98 -8.07 1.13
C GLY A 118 -5.47 -8.15 0.79
N ASP A 119 -6.10 -9.24 1.20
CA ASP A 119 -7.52 -9.48 1.04
C ASP A 119 -8.33 -8.81 2.17
N GLY A 120 -9.39 -8.11 1.80
CA GLY A 120 -10.25 -7.38 2.73
C GLY A 120 -9.69 -6.01 3.13
N ALA A 121 -10.56 -5.01 3.02
CA ALA A 121 -10.33 -3.70 3.58
C ALA A 121 -10.85 -3.64 5.02
N VAL A 122 -10.47 -2.57 5.73
CA VAL A 122 -10.81 -2.39 7.13
C VAL A 122 -11.26 -0.96 7.37
N ILE A 123 -12.50 -0.79 7.84
CA ILE A 123 -13.02 0.53 8.25
C ILE A 123 -12.40 0.89 9.62
N ASP A 124 -11.60 1.95 9.64
CA ASP A 124 -11.07 2.57 10.85
C ASP A 124 -11.90 3.79 11.23
N LYS A 125 -12.85 3.57 12.14
CA LYS A 125 -13.76 4.61 12.63
C LYS A 125 -13.05 5.68 13.47
N GLN A 126 -11.87 5.39 14.03
CA GLN A 126 -11.12 6.35 14.84
C GLN A 126 -10.49 7.42 13.96
N PHE A 127 -9.97 7.03 12.80
CA PHE A 127 -9.30 7.95 11.87
C PHE A 127 -10.19 8.40 10.71
N GLY A 128 -11.36 7.79 10.56
CA GLY A 128 -12.28 8.13 9.48
C GLY A 128 -11.80 7.60 8.13
N THR A 129 -11.17 6.41 8.13
CA THR A 129 -10.47 5.85 6.97
C THR A 129 -10.91 4.43 6.65
N ILE A 130 -10.64 4.01 5.42
CA ILE A 130 -10.66 2.61 5.01
C ILE A 130 -9.24 2.20 4.68
N ASP A 131 -8.72 1.24 5.42
CA ASP A 131 -7.35 0.77 5.32
C ASP A 131 -7.26 -0.51 4.49
N VAL A 132 -6.20 -0.62 3.69
CA VAL A 132 -5.81 -1.84 3.00
C VAL A 132 -4.42 -2.26 3.47
N PHE A 133 -4.21 -3.57 3.64
CA PHE A 133 -2.90 -4.11 3.95
C PHE A 133 -1.98 -4.03 2.73
N VAL A 134 -0.74 -3.58 2.94
CA VAL A 134 0.26 -3.43 1.89
C VAL A 134 1.48 -4.28 2.24
N ILE A 135 1.97 -5.04 1.27
CA ILE A 135 3.20 -5.80 1.37
C ILE A 135 4.12 -5.50 0.19
N LEU A 136 5.38 -5.19 0.48
CA LEU A 136 6.39 -4.88 -0.52
C LEU A 136 7.62 -5.75 -0.27
N PRO A 137 7.80 -6.85 -1.02
CA PRO A 137 9.05 -7.58 -1.02
C PRO A 137 10.17 -6.73 -1.62
N LYS A 138 11.34 -6.68 -0.98
CA LYS A 138 12.49 -5.87 -1.40
C LYS A 138 12.95 -6.20 -2.82
N ASP A 139 12.88 -7.47 -3.21
CA ASP A 139 13.25 -7.97 -4.53
C ASP A 139 12.30 -7.53 -5.66
N LYS A 140 11.11 -7.02 -5.34
CA LYS A 140 10.17 -6.44 -6.29
C LYS A 140 10.41 -4.97 -6.60
N ILE A 141 11.23 -4.28 -5.78
CA ILE A 141 11.54 -2.87 -6.01
C ILE A 141 12.37 -2.75 -7.28
N GLU A 142 11.80 -2.13 -8.32
CA GLU A 142 12.52 -1.92 -9.57
C GLU A 142 13.75 -1.03 -9.35
N LYS A 143 14.85 -1.39 -10.02
CA LYS A 143 16.16 -0.70 -9.91
C LYS A 143 16.07 0.82 -10.12
N ARG A 144 15.22 1.30 -11.04
CA ARG A 144 15.03 2.74 -11.30
C ARG A 144 14.51 3.54 -10.08
N PHE A 145 13.89 2.88 -9.10
CA PHE A 145 13.47 3.51 -7.86
C PHE A 145 14.56 3.43 -6.80
N VAL A 146 15.35 2.34 -6.80
CA VAL A 146 16.56 2.23 -5.98
C VAL A 146 17.52 3.40 -6.26
N ASP A 147 17.72 3.77 -7.52
CA ASP A 147 18.59 4.89 -7.91
C ASP A 147 18.10 6.26 -7.37
N LYS A 148 16.80 6.41 -7.08
CA LYS A 148 16.23 7.64 -6.49
C LYS A 148 16.35 7.68 -4.98
N PHE A 149 16.45 6.51 -4.35
CA PHE A 149 16.53 6.35 -2.90
C PHE A 149 17.95 6.17 -2.39
N THR A 150 18.89 5.91 -3.30
CA THR A 150 20.31 5.82 -2.98
C THR A 150 20.87 7.25 -2.96
N ILE A 151 21.42 7.64 -1.81
CA ILE A 151 22.18 8.88 -1.62
C ILE A 151 23.65 8.57 -1.88
#